data_AF-A0A4Y2B947-F1
#
_entry.id   AF-A0A4Y2B947-F1
#
_cell.length_a   1.000
_cell.length_b   1.000
_cell.length_c   1.000
_cell.angle_alpha   90.00
_cell.angle_beta   90.00
_cell.angle_gamma   90.00
#
_symmetry.space_group_name_H-M   'P 1'
#
loop_
_entity.id
_entity.type
_entity.pdbx_description
1 polymer ?
#
loop_
_entity_poly.entity_id
_entity_poly.type
_entity_poly.pdbx_seq_one_letter_code
_entity_poly.pdbx_strand_id
1 'polypeptide(L)'
;MSVFAGARKCDLKILAEELGKTVNESHKLKDLEKIILASKEYDEESAKEWMNTIINERKEREEIELRKQEYEEWKRKDEMEFELQKIRLGAEDQMKRKVSQEVKDHFVGDWSKLNSPDNLAEKLDDYDTLRSTFRSKQPRKEWHYDKQNSFKDD
;
A
#
# COMPACT_ATOMS: atom_id res chain seq x y z
N MET A 1 41.18 0.69 24.77
CA MET A 1 40.01 0.54 23.88
C MET A 1 40.51 0.60 22.45
N SER A 2 39.94 -0.16 21.50
CA SER A 2 40.35 -0.05 20.09
C SER A 2 39.82 1.26 19.50
N VAL A 3 40.67 1.99 18.77
CA VAL A 3 40.26 3.20 18.02
C VAL A 3 39.32 2.89 16.86
N PHE A 4 39.26 1.62 16.43
CA PHE A 4 38.42 1.15 15.33
C PHE A 4 37.13 0.46 15.80
N ALA A 5 36.68 0.74 17.02
CA ALA A 5 35.46 0.16 17.55
C ALA A 5 34.24 0.52 16.67
N GLY A 6 33.51 -0.49 16.19
CA GLY A 6 32.34 -0.30 15.31
C GLY A 6 32.65 -0.12 13.83
N ALA A 7 33.92 -0.12 13.43
CA ALA A 7 34.35 -0.07 12.03
C ALA A 7 34.08 -1.40 11.32
N ARG A 8 33.61 -1.32 10.07
CA ARG A 8 33.54 -2.47 9.14
C ARG A 8 34.85 -2.64 8.39
N LYS A 9 35.01 -3.80 7.74
CA LYS A 9 36.17 -4.06 6.86
C LYS A 9 36.29 -3.02 5.73
N CYS A 10 35.17 -2.56 5.16
CA CYS A 10 35.17 -1.51 4.15
C CYS A 10 35.66 -0.16 4.71
N ASP A 11 35.30 0.16 5.95
CA ASP A 11 35.67 1.42 6.61
C ASP A 11 37.19 1.48 6.84
N LEU A 12 37.77 0.37 7.31
CA LEU A 12 39.22 0.21 7.47
C LEU A 12 39.97 0.20 6.14
N LYS A 13 39.36 -0.30 5.06
CA LYS A 13 39.97 -0.27 3.74
C LYS A 13 40.13 1.17 3.24
N ILE A 14 39.07 1.97 3.37
CA ILE A 14 39.08 3.40 3.01
C ILE A 14 40.15 4.13 3.82
N LEU A 15 40.18 3.94 5.16
CA LEU A 15 41.19 4.59 6.00
C LEU A 15 42.62 4.19 5.62
N ALA A 16 42.86 2.92 5.30
CA ALA A 16 44.18 2.46 4.88
C ALA A 16 44.61 3.08 3.54
N GLU A 17 43.69 3.19 2.58
CA GLU A 17 43.95 3.84 1.28
C GLU A 17 44.27 5.33 1.45
N GLU A 18 43.55 6.05 2.34
CA GLU A 18 43.83 7.45 2.68
C GLU A 18 45.21 7.65 3.33
N LEU A 19 45.65 6.69 4.15
CA LEU A 19 47.01 6.66 4.72
C LEU A 19 48.09 6.19 3.72
N GLY A 20 47.75 6.09 2.42
CA GLY A 20 48.64 5.66 1.35
C GLY A 20 49.08 4.20 1.44
N LYS A 21 48.32 3.35 2.15
CA LYS A 21 48.62 1.91 2.27
C LYS A 21 47.93 1.11 1.18
N THR A 22 48.68 0.18 0.62
CA THR A 22 48.13 -0.80 -0.32
C THR A 22 47.32 -1.84 0.45
N VAL A 23 46.03 -1.92 0.17
CA VAL A 23 45.12 -2.91 0.77
C VAL A 23 44.45 -3.73 -0.32
N ASN A 24 44.39 -5.04 -0.13
CA ASN A 24 43.73 -5.97 -1.04
C ASN A 24 42.45 -6.56 -0.43
N GLU A 25 41.55 -7.08 -1.27
CA GLU A 25 40.31 -7.75 -0.86
C GLU A 25 40.48 -8.97 0.05
N SER A 26 41.59 -9.70 -0.04
CA SER A 26 41.86 -10.88 0.81
C SER A 26 42.27 -10.55 2.24
N HIS A 27 42.75 -9.34 2.52
CA HIS A 27 43.18 -8.94 3.86
C HIS A 27 41.99 -9.05 4.82
N LYS A 28 42.23 -9.66 5.98
CA LYS A 28 41.23 -9.72 7.05
C LYS A 28 41.24 -8.40 7.82
N LEU A 29 40.19 -8.18 8.61
CA LEU A 29 40.05 -6.99 9.45
C LEU A 29 41.29 -6.75 10.33
N LYS A 30 41.79 -7.82 10.98
CA LYS A 30 43.02 -7.77 11.79
C LYS A 30 44.28 -7.42 10.99
N ASP A 31 44.34 -7.79 9.70
CA ASP A 31 45.48 -7.48 8.86
C ASP A 31 45.46 -5.99 8.48
N LEU A 32 44.27 -5.45 8.18
CA LEU A 32 44.08 -4.02 7.91
C LEU A 32 44.43 -3.16 9.13
N GLU A 33 43.97 -3.54 10.33
CA GLU A 33 44.33 -2.85 11.58
C GLU A 33 45.84 -2.79 11.77
N LYS A 34 46.55 -3.90 11.53
CA LYS A 34 48.02 -3.94 11.62
C LYS A 34 48.69 -3.04 10.57
N ILE A 35 48.18 -3.02 9.34
CA ILE A 35 48.72 -2.18 8.26
C ILE A 35 48.57 -0.69 8.59
N ILE A 36 47.43 -0.29 9.13
CA ILE A 36 47.14 1.10 9.54
C ILE A 36 48.06 1.51 10.69
N LEU A 37 48.14 0.69 11.75
CA LEU A 37 48.99 0.95 12.92
C LEU A 37 50.50 0.95 12.60
N ALA A 38 50.90 0.24 11.54
CA ALA A 38 52.28 0.24 11.06
C ALA A 38 52.62 1.44 10.15
N SER A 39 51.67 2.36 9.90
CA SER A 39 51.96 3.56 9.11
C SER A 39 52.90 4.50 9.87
N LYS A 40 53.91 5.02 9.17
CA LYS A 40 54.82 6.04 9.73
C LYS A 40 54.12 7.38 9.98
N GLU A 41 53.01 7.61 9.29
CA GLU A 41 52.17 8.81 9.39
C GLU A 41 50.94 8.55 10.26
N TYR A 42 50.89 7.43 10.98
CA TYR A 42 49.78 7.12 11.87
C TYR A 42 49.80 8.08 13.06
N ASP A 43 48.75 8.90 13.15
CA ASP A 43 48.38 9.65 14.34
C ASP A 43 47.06 9.11 14.88
N GLU A 44 47.00 8.80 16.17
CA GLU A 44 45.87 8.11 16.77
C GLU A 44 44.60 8.99 16.79
N GLU A 45 44.75 10.28 17.08
CA GLU A 45 43.62 11.21 17.10
C GLU A 45 43.08 11.45 15.69
N SER A 46 43.97 11.69 14.73
CA SER A 46 43.61 11.85 13.32
C SER A 46 42.93 10.59 12.78
N ALA A 47 43.52 9.40 12.98
CA ALA A 47 42.92 8.15 12.50
C ALA A 47 41.53 7.90 13.10
N LYS A 48 41.32 8.30 14.35
CA LYS A 48 40.02 8.20 15.03
C LYS A 48 39.00 9.19 14.46
N GLU A 49 39.38 10.43 14.20
CA GLU A 49 38.51 11.43 13.57
C GLU A 49 38.09 11.00 12.17
N TRP A 50 39.06 10.57 11.35
CA TRP A 50 38.80 10.04 10.02
C TRP A 50 37.90 8.80 10.04
N MET A 51 38.15 7.88 10.96
CA MET A 51 37.30 6.70 11.13
C MET A 51 35.86 7.08 11.52
N ASN A 52 35.68 8.03 12.42
CA ASN A 52 34.36 8.53 12.79
C ASN A 52 33.63 9.13 11.59
N THR A 53 34.32 9.91 10.76
CA THR A 53 33.77 10.49 9.52
C THR A 53 33.33 9.39 8.56
N ILE A 54 34.19 8.41 8.28
CA ILE A 54 33.87 7.29 7.37
C ILE A 54 32.65 6.50 7.88
N ILE A 55 32.61 6.18 9.18
CA ILE A 55 31.48 5.47 9.78
C ILE A 55 30.21 6.31 9.72
N ASN A 56 30.30 7.62 9.95
CA ASN A 56 29.15 8.52 9.91
C ASN A 56 28.58 8.65 8.50
N GLU A 57 29.42 8.90 7.50
CA GLU A 57 29.01 8.99 6.09
C GLU A 57 28.32 7.70 5.62
N ARG A 58 28.84 6.55 6.05
CA ARG A 58 28.26 5.23 5.76
C ARG A 58 26.86 5.09 6.36
N LYS A 59 26.68 5.49 7.63
CA LYS A 59 25.38 5.48 8.29
C LYS A 59 24.40 6.46 7.65
N GLU A 60 24.85 7.66 7.28
CA GLU A 60 24.03 8.64 6.58
C GLU A 60 23.57 8.13 5.22
N ARG A 61 24.44 7.46 4.45
CA ARG A 61 24.05 6.81 3.19
C ARG A 61 22.99 5.73 3.39
N GLU A 62 23.18 4.87 4.39
CA GLU A 62 22.21 3.82 4.76
C GLU A 62 20.86 4.45 5.16
N GLU A 63 20.87 5.55 5.92
CA GLU A 63 19.65 6.28 6.32
C GLU A 63 18.94 6.94 5.13
N ILE A 64 19.70 7.59 4.24
CA ILE A 64 19.15 8.21 3.03
C ILE A 64 18.49 7.16 2.13
N GLU A 65 19.14 6.01 1.95
CA GLU A 65 18.59 4.91 1.15
C GLU A 65 17.29 4.37 1.77
N LEU A 66 17.25 4.21 3.10
CA LEU A 66 16.08 3.73 3.81
C LEU A 66 14.91 4.73 3.73
N ARG A 67 15.17 6.03 3.95
CA ARG A 67 14.16 7.09 3.76
C ARG A 67 13.63 7.14 2.34
N LYS A 68 14.48 6.91 1.34
CA LYS A 68 14.06 6.85 -0.07
C LYS A 68 13.13 5.67 -0.32
N GLN A 69 13.42 4.50 0.26
CA GLN A 69 12.54 3.33 0.17
C GLN A 69 11.18 3.59 0.83
N GLU A 70 11.17 4.16 2.04
CA GLU A 70 9.94 4.52 2.75
C GLU A 70 9.07 5.50 1.94
N TYR A 71 9.69 6.50 1.32
CA TYR A 71 9.00 7.44 0.47
C TYR A 71 8.36 6.78 -0.77
N GLU A 72 9.08 5.87 -1.43
CA GLU A 72 8.56 5.13 -2.59
C GLU A 72 7.42 4.18 -2.20
N GLU A 73 7.51 3.53 -1.04
CA GLU A 73 6.41 2.71 -0.51
C GLU A 73 5.18 3.54 -0.16
N TRP A 74 5.38 4.68 0.51
CA TRP A 74 4.32 5.62 0.85
C TRP A 74 3.62 6.12 -0.42
N LYS A 75 4.39 6.54 -1.42
CA LYS A 75 3.87 7.00 -2.72
C LYS A 75 3.07 5.91 -3.43
N ARG A 76 3.51 4.65 -3.38
CA ARG A 76 2.78 3.52 -3.96
C ARG A 76 1.45 3.27 -3.23
N LYS A 77 1.41 3.42 -1.91
CA LYS A 77 0.18 3.30 -1.13
C LYS A 77 -0.80 4.42 -1.44
N ASP A 78 -0.32 5.66 -1.51
CA ASP A 78 -1.12 6.84 -1.84
C ASP A 78 -1.75 6.72 -3.24
N GLU A 79 -0.95 6.33 -4.25
CA GLU A 79 -1.44 6.09 -5.61
C GLU A 79 -2.51 4.98 -5.66
N MET A 80 -2.30 3.88 -4.92
CA MET A 80 -3.27 2.79 -4.83
C MET A 80 -4.57 3.23 -4.15
N GLU A 81 -4.47 4.04 -3.09
CA GLU A 81 -5.63 4.60 -2.39
C GLU A 81 -6.43 5.55 -3.29
N PHE A 82 -5.74 6.38 -4.08
CA PHE A 82 -6.36 7.25 -5.07
C PHE A 82 -7.12 6.47 -6.15
N GLU A 83 -6.50 5.43 -6.73
CA GLU A 83 -7.16 4.58 -7.73
C GLU A 83 -8.34 3.80 -7.14
N LEU A 84 -8.24 3.31 -5.89
CA LEU A 84 -9.38 2.71 -5.18
C LEU A 84 -10.52 3.71 -4.98
N GLN A 85 -10.21 4.96 -4.60
CA GLN A 85 -11.21 6.00 -4.45
C GLN A 85 -11.93 6.30 -5.77
N LYS A 86 -11.20 6.33 -6.88
CA LYS A 86 -11.76 6.53 -8.22
C LYS A 86 -12.69 5.38 -8.63
N ILE A 87 -12.32 4.13 -8.35
CA ILE A 87 -13.19 2.97 -8.57
C ILE A 87 -14.46 3.08 -7.71
N ARG A 88 -14.31 3.46 -6.44
CA ARG A 88 -15.42 3.62 -5.50
C ARG A 88 -16.43 4.67 -5.98
N LEU A 89 -15.95 5.83 -6.41
CA LEU A 89 -16.79 6.89 -6.97
C LEU A 89 -17.47 6.45 -8.28
N GLY A 90 -16.73 5.77 -9.15
CA GLY A 90 -17.30 5.22 -10.39
C GLY A 90 -18.41 4.19 -10.14
N ALA A 91 -18.24 3.34 -9.13
CA ALA A 91 -19.26 2.38 -8.71
C ALA A 91 -20.49 3.07 -8.12
N GLU A 92 -20.31 4.09 -7.28
CA GLU A 92 -21.39 4.90 -6.72
C GLU A 92 -22.24 5.56 -7.81
N ASP A 93 -21.60 6.17 -8.80
CA ASP A 93 -22.28 6.76 -9.95
C ASP A 93 -23.07 5.73 -10.76
N GLN A 94 -22.51 4.55 -10.99
CA GLN A 94 -23.22 3.46 -11.67
C GLN A 94 -24.42 2.95 -10.85
N MET A 95 -24.27 2.80 -9.53
CA MET A 95 -25.38 2.42 -8.65
C MET A 95 -26.49 3.46 -8.73
N LYS A 96 -26.16 4.75 -8.57
CA LYS A 96 -27.12 5.87 -8.69
C LYS A 96 -27.85 5.89 -10.04
N ARG A 97 -27.21 5.47 -11.14
CA ARG A 97 -27.87 5.33 -12.46
C ARG A 97 -28.79 4.12 -12.56
N LYS A 98 -28.40 2.97 -11.99
CA LYS A 98 -29.16 1.72 -12.05
C LYS A 98 -30.34 1.65 -11.07
N VAL A 99 -30.33 2.44 -10.00
CA VAL A 99 -31.48 2.53 -9.08
C VAL A 99 -32.71 3.05 -9.84
N SER A 100 -33.76 2.24 -9.91
CA SER A 100 -35.04 2.59 -10.53
C SER A 100 -35.66 3.85 -9.91
N GLN A 101 -36.39 4.63 -10.70
CA GLN A 101 -37.05 5.86 -10.23
C GLN A 101 -37.96 5.61 -9.02
N GLU A 102 -38.65 4.45 -9.00
CA GLU A 102 -39.51 4.01 -7.89
C GLU A 102 -38.75 3.88 -6.55
N VAL A 103 -37.48 3.46 -6.59
CA VAL A 103 -36.61 3.35 -5.42
C VAL A 103 -36.07 4.72 -5.03
N LYS A 104 -35.71 5.55 -6.01
CA LYS A 104 -35.29 6.94 -5.76
C LYS A 104 -36.40 7.72 -5.07
N ASP A 105 -37.63 7.63 -5.56
CA ASP A 105 -38.81 8.30 -5.02
C ASP A 105 -39.11 7.87 -3.58
N HIS A 106 -38.88 6.59 -3.24
CA HIS A 106 -38.98 6.08 -1.87
C HIS A 106 -37.94 6.69 -0.91
N PHE A 107 -36.75 7.06 -1.42
CA PHE A 107 -35.65 7.60 -0.62
C PHE A 107 -35.34 9.10 -0.88
N VAL A 108 -36.19 9.83 -1.61
CA VAL A 108 -35.94 11.21 -2.12
C VAL A 108 -35.43 12.18 -1.04
N GLY A 109 -35.94 12.11 0.20
CA GLY A 109 -35.54 13.02 1.30
C GLY A 109 -34.18 12.72 1.94
N ASP A 110 -33.70 11.47 1.80
CA ASP A 110 -32.42 11.01 2.34
C ASP A 110 -31.40 10.70 1.25
N TRP A 111 -31.79 10.78 -0.03
CA TRP A 111 -30.93 10.46 -1.17
C TRP A 111 -29.68 11.33 -1.22
N SER A 112 -29.79 12.61 -0.87
CA SER A 112 -28.67 13.55 -0.75
C SER A 112 -27.77 13.31 0.47
N LYS A 113 -28.19 12.45 1.41
CA LYS A 113 -27.42 12.07 2.60
C LYS A 113 -26.67 10.75 2.40
N LEU A 114 -26.99 9.99 1.35
CA LEU A 114 -26.30 8.75 0.98
C LEU A 114 -25.02 9.07 0.19
N ASN A 115 -23.98 9.47 0.94
CA ASN A 115 -22.67 9.85 0.39
C ASN A 115 -21.63 8.72 0.46
N SER A 116 -22.06 7.50 0.79
CA SER A 116 -21.19 6.34 0.87
C SER A 116 -21.80 5.20 0.05
N PRO A 117 -21.04 4.57 -0.86
CA PRO A 117 -21.51 3.41 -1.59
C PRO A 117 -21.88 2.24 -0.67
N ASP A 118 -21.25 2.11 0.50
CA ASP A 118 -21.59 1.06 1.48
C ASP A 118 -22.98 1.30 2.09
N ASN A 119 -23.28 2.55 2.49
CA ASN A 119 -24.61 2.91 3.01
C ASN A 119 -25.70 2.82 1.94
N LEU A 120 -25.32 3.06 0.67
CA LEU A 120 -26.24 2.92 -0.46
C LEU A 120 -26.54 1.44 -0.76
N ALA A 121 -25.53 0.58 -0.67
CA ALA A 121 -25.69 -0.86 -0.86
C ALA A 121 -26.59 -1.48 0.23
N GLU A 122 -26.36 -1.15 1.50
CA GLU A 122 -27.17 -1.63 2.63
C GLU A 122 -28.65 -1.25 2.48
N LYS A 123 -28.95 0.02 2.11
CA LYS A 123 -30.33 0.45 1.88
C LYS A 123 -31.01 -0.21 0.68
N LEU A 124 -30.24 -0.59 -0.34
CA LEU A 124 -30.78 -1.33 -1.50
C LEU A 124 -31.14 -2.76 -1.11
N ASP A 125 -30.29 -3.44 -0.33
CA ASP A 125 -30.56 -4.79 0.18
C ASP A 125 -31.81 -4.81 1.10
N ASP A 126 -31.96 -3.80 1.95
CA ASP A 126 -33.17 -3.62 2.79
C ASP A 126 -34.43 -3.43 1.93
N TYR A 127 -34.36 -2.59 0.90
CA TYR A 127 -35.47 -2.35 -0.01
C TYR A 127 -35.85 -3.60 -0.79
N ASP A 128 -34.89 -4.35 -1.34
CA ASP A 128 -35.15 -5.58 -2.08
C ASP A 128 -35.73 -6.67 -1.17
N THR A 129 -35.31 -6.72 0.09
CA THR A 129 -35.91 -7.58 1.11
C THR A 129 -37.38 -7.23 1.34
N LEU A 130 -37.71 -5.96 1.57
CA LEU A 130 -39.09 -5.49 1.75
C LEU A 130 -39.94 -5.73 0.50
N ARG A 131 -39.41 -5.44 -0.69
CA ARG A 131 -40.10 -5.66 -1.97
C ARG A 131 -40.36 -7.14 -2.25
N SER A 132 -39.40 -8.01 -1.90
CA SER A 132 -39.54 -9.46 -2.01
C SER A 132 -40.69 -9.97 -1.14
N THR A 133 -40.77 -9.49 0.12
CA THR A 133 -41.88 -9.86 1.02
C THR A 133 -43.23 -9.30 0.57
N PHE A 134 -43.26 -8.15 -0.10
CA PHE A 134 -44.50 -7.58 -0.66
C PHE A 134 -44.98 -8.38 -1.88
N ARG A 135 -44.06 -8.81 -2.75
CA ARG A 135 -44.39 -9.65 -3.93
C ARG A 135 -44.81 -11.07 -3.56
N SER A 136 -44.27 -11.65 -2.50
CA SER A 136 -44.71 -12.97 -2.02
C SER A 136 -46.09 -12.95 -1.36
N LYS A 137 -46.60 -11.76 -0.98
CA LYS A 137 -47.94 -11.56 -0.43
C LYS A 137 -49.02 -11.19 -1.46
N GLN A 138 -48.66 -10.96 -2.73
CA GLN A 138 -49.65 -10.80 -3.80
C GLN A 138 -50.17 -12.18 -4.23
N PRO A 139 -51.50 -12.46 -4.16
CA PRO A 139 -52.03 -13.74 -4.63
C PRO A 139 -51.79 -13.87 -6.14
N ARG A 140 -51.14 -14.97 -6.56
CA ARG A 140 -51.09 -15.35 -7.98
C ARG A 140 -52.53 -15.49 -8.46
N LYS A 141 -52.97 -14.60 -9.36
CA LYS A 141 -54.21 -14.83 -10.12
C LYS A 141 -53.92 -15.98 -11.09
N GLU A 142 -54.28 -17.18 -10.67
CA GLU A 142 -54.33 -18.37 -11.51
C GLU A 142 -55.49 -18.18 -12.50
N TRP A 143 -55.17 -17.82 -13.74
CA TRP A 143 -56.15 -17.79 -14.82
C TRP A 143 -56.44 -19.23 -15.24
N HIS A 144 -57.47 -19.84 -14.68
CA HIS A 144 -58.07 -21.05 -15.24
C HIS A 144 -58.81 -20.66 -16.53
N TYR A 145 -58.25 -21.01 -17.68
CA TYR A 145 -58.99 -21.00 -18.94
C TYR A 145 -59.94 -22.19 -18.95
N ASP A 146 -61.24 -21.92 -18.78
CA ASP A 146 -62.29 -22.91 -19.02
C ASP A 146 -62.31 -23.29 -20.51
N LYS A 147 -61.91 -24.53 -20.76
CA LYS A 147 -61.87 -25.13 -22.09
C LYS A 147 -63.27 -25.68 -22.41
N GLN A 148 -64.15 -24.85 -22.96
CA GLN A 148 -65.37 -25.31 -23.63
C GLN A 148 -65.32 -24.99 -25.12
N ASN A 149 -64.65 -25.87 -25.88
CA ASN A 149 -64.92 -26.04 -27.30
C ASN A 149 -65.99 -27.13 -27.44
N SER A 150 -67.21 -26.72 -27.78
CA SER A 150 -68.24 -27.60 -28.31
C SER A 150 -69.00 -26.86 -29.40
N PHE A 151 -68.44 -26.84 -30.60
CA PHE A 151 -69.21 -26.74 -31.83
C PHE A 151 -68.81 -27.94 -32.67
N LYS A 152 -69.74 -28.89 -32.81
CA LYS A 152 -69.73 -29.94 -33.83
C LYS A 152 -70.67 -29.42 -34.92
N ASP A 153 -70.12 -29.23 -36.11
CA ASP A 153 -70.88 -28.96 -37.32
C ASP A 153 -71.30 -30.30 -37.95
N ASP A 154 -72.59 -30.48 -38.24
CA ASP A 154 -73.13 -31.42 -39.23
C ASP A 154 -73.95 -30.60 -40.24
#